data_AF-A0A957LS54-F1
#
_entry.id   AF-A0A957LS54-F1
#
_cell.length_a   1.000
_cell.length_b   1.000
_cell.length_c   1.000
_cell.angle_alpha   90.00
_cell.angle_beta   90.00
_cell.angle_gamma   90.00
#
_symmetry.space_group_name_H-M   'P 1'
#
loop_
_entity.id
_entity.type
_entity.pdbx_description
1 polymer ?
#
loop_
_entity_poly.entity_id
_entity_poly.type
_entity_poly.pdbx_seq_one_letter_code
_entity_poly.pdbx_strand_id
1 'polypeptide(L)' 'PEGVWGDRLYRDGEVLRRDPPSTWPQGTIVRDEVDINLNPVTPAGTYPVRVGLRDSAGADVGSPVTCGTVVVE' A
#
# COMPACT_ATOMS: atom_id res chain seq x y z
N PRO A 1 -20.59 -1.14 7.82
CA PRO A 1 -19.85 0.13 7.92
C PRO A 1 -19.24 0.47 6.55
N GLU A 2 -19.61 1.62 5.98
CA GLU A 2 -18.97 2.14 4.76
C GLU A 2 -17.53 2.55 5.09
N GLY A 3 -16.59 1.96 4.37
CA GLY A 3 -15.16 2.25 4.42
C GLY A 3 -14.51 1.65 3.18
N VAL A 4 -13.47 2.30 2.65
CA VAL A 4 -12.69 1.74 1.54
C VAL A 4 -11.78 0.67 2.12
N TRP A 5 -11.97 -0.57 1.69
CA TRP A 5 -11.22 -1.74 2.17
C TRP A 5 -10.11 -2.09 1.18
N GLY A 6 -8.95 -2.48 1.70
CA GLY A 6 -7.78 -2.80 0.87
C GLY A 6 -7.08 -1.59 0.25
N ASP A 7 -7.56 -0.37 0.49
CA ASP A 7 -6.80 0.85 0.25
C ASP A 7 -5.95 1.19 1.49
N ARG A 8 -4.88 1.97 1.28
CA ARG A 8 -4.01 2.41 2.36
C ARG A 8 -4.74 3.40 3.27
N LEU A 9 -4.47 3.32 4.56
CA LEU A 9 -4.82 4.38 5.50
C LEU A 9 -3.78 5.49 5.43
N TYR A 10 -4.19 6.66 4.97
CA TYR A 10 -3.33 7.83 4.91
C TYR A 10 -3.01 8.34 6.31
N ARG A 11 -1.73 8.49 6.63
CA ARG A 11 -1.24 9.10 7.87
C ARG A 11 -0.61 10.48 7.60
N ASP A 12 -0.68 11.35 8.61
CA ASP A 12 0.08 12.60 8.59
C ASP A 12 1.59 12.29 8.66
N GLY A 13 2.36 12.80 7.69
CA GLY A 13 3.81 12.62 7.64
C GLY A 13 4.31 11.40 6.87
N GLU A 14 3.46 10.74 6.07
CA GLU A 14 3.89 9.68 5.15
C GLU A 14 5.05 10.11 4.25
N VAL A 15 6.00 9.20 4.04
CA VAL A 15 7.25 9.48 3.35
C VAL A 15 7.00 9.96 1.93
N LEU A 16 6.11 9.27 1.19
CA LEU A 16 5.78 9.63 -0.19
C LEU A 16 5.14 11.02 -0.33
N ARG A 17 4.47 11.51 0.71
CA ARG A 17 3.83 12.83 0.70
C ARG A 17 4.79 13.93 1.13
N ARG A 18 5.68 13.66 2.10
CA ARG A 18 6.67 14.62 2.60
C ARG A 18 7.88 14.75 1.68
N ASP A 19 8.31 13.64 1.09
CA ASP A 19 9.47 13.53 0.22
C ASP A 19 9.03 12.81 -1.08
N PRO A 20 8.51 13.56 -2.07
CA PRO A 20 7.91 12.97 -3.25
C PRO A 20 8.92 12.18 -4.08
N PRO A 21 8.54 11.06 -4.72
CA PRO A 21 9.48 10.25 -5.52
C PRO A 21 10.23 11.01 -6.62
N SER A 22 9.66 12.11 -7.13
CA SER A 22 10.29 12.96 -8.14
C SER A 22 11.51 13.74 -7.64
N THR A 23 11.72 13.86 -6.33
CA THR A 23 12.88 14.54 -5.74
C THR A 23 13.99 13.59 -5.31
N TRP A 24 13.76 12.27 -5.40
CA TRP A 24 14.74 11.30 -4.94
C TRP A 24 15.92 11.18 -5.92
N PRO A 25 17.17 11.20 -5.42
CA PRO A 25 18.32 10.82 -6.23
C PRO A 25 18.17 9.38 -6.72
N GLN A 26 18.59 9.12 -7.96
CA GLN A 26 18.57 7.77 -8.50
C GLN A 26 19.42 6.82 -7.64
N GLY A 27 18.88 5.62 -7.38
CA GLY A 27 19.54 4.61 -6.53
C GLY A 27 19.26 4.77 -5.03
N THR A 28 18.50 5.79 -4.63
CA THR A 28 18.07 5.95 -3.24
C THR A 28 17.10 4.83 -2.84
N ILE A 29 17.33 4.24 -1.67
CA ILE A 29 16.39 3.29 -1.06
C ILE A 29 15.56 4.06 -0.04
N VAL A 30 14.24 4.08 -0.23
CA VAL A 30 13.29 4.74 0.65
C VAL A 30 12.36 3.68 1.25
N ARG A 31 12.09 3.80 2.56
CA ARG A 31 11.13 2.95 3.28
C ARG A 31 9.83 3.72 3.46
N ASP A 32 8.72 3.13 3.05
CA ASP A 32 7.37 3.57 3.39
C ASP A 32 6.67 2.47 4.20
N GLU A 33 5.85 2.90 5.15
CA GLU A 33 5.03 2.00 5.98
C GLU A 33 3.57 2.37 5.79
N VAL A 34 2.76 1.37 5.44
CA VAL A 34 1.35 1.55 5.13
C VAL A 34 0.53 0.65 6.04
N ASP A 35 -0.55 1.17 6.59
CA ASP A 35 -1.60 0.30 7.13
C ASP A 35 -2.67 0.09 6.07
N ILE A 36 -3.26 -1.10 6.11
CA ILE A 36 -4.43 -1.43 5.31
C ILE A 36 -5.55 -1.85 6.25
N ASN A 37 -6.75 -1.35 5.98
CA ASN A 37 -7.94 -1.81 6.66
C ASN A 37 -8.43 -3.12 6.05
N LEU A 38 -8.60 -4.13 6.90
CA LEU A 38 -9.23 -5.39 6.53
C LEU A 38 -10.75 -5.26 6.66
N ASN A 39 -11.47 -5.72 5.65
CA ASN A 39 -12.92 -5.76 5.70
C ASN A 39 -13.36 -6.81 6.74
N PRO A 40 -14.12 -6.44 7.79
CA PRO A 40 -14.56 -7.37 8.82
C PRO A 40 -15.56 -8.42 8.30
N VAL A 41 -16.13 -8.23 7.10
CA VAL A 41 -16.97 -9.26 6.43
C VAL A 41 -16.20 -10.10 5.41
N THR A 42 -14.86 -9.97 5.35
CA THR A 42 -14.03 -10.87 4.54
C THR A 42 -14.22 -12.29 5.06
N PRO A 43 -14.50 -13.29 4.19
CA PRO A 43 -14.56 -14.68 4.63
C PRO A 43 -13.28 -15.12 5.33
N ALA A 44 -13.40 -16.05 6.26
CA ALA A 44 -12.24 -16.64 6.93
C ALA A 44 -11.31 -17.31 5.90
N GLY A 45 -10.01 -17.12 6.05
CA GLY A 45 -9.02 -17.63 5.09
C GLY A 45 -7.66 -16.95 5.19
N THR A 46 -6.72 -17.43 4.39
CA THR A 46 -5.39 -16.82 4.25
C THR A 46 -5.31 -16.06 2.94
N TYR A 47 -4.98 -14.77 3.02
CA TYR A 47 -4.95 -13.87 1.87
C TYR A 47 -3.54 -13.29 1.66
N PRO A 48 -3.04 -13.21 0.42
CA PRO A 48 -1.77 -12.53 0.14
C PRO A 48 -1.95 -11.00 0.21
N VAL A 49 -1.01 -10.33 0.86
CA VAL A 49 -0.92 -8.86 0.85
C VAL A 49 -0.08 -8.45 -0.34
N ARG A 50 -0.68 -7.75 -1.30
CA ARG A 50 -0.01 -7.25 -2.50
C ARG A 50 0.13 -5.73 -2.44
N VAL A 51 1.33 -5.24 -2.72
CA VAL A 51 1.64 -3.80 -2.79
C VAL A 51 2.15 -3.47 -4.18
N GLY A 52 1.60 -2.43 -4.78
CA GLY A 52 2.01 -1.91 -6.09
C GLY A 52 2.19 -0.40 -6.02
N LEU A 53 2.93 0.15 -6.98
CA LEU A 53 3.09 1.58 -7.14
C LEU A 53 2.26 2.05 -8.33
N ARG A 54 1.72 3.26 -8.22
CA ARG A 54 1.06 3.96 -9.32
C ARG A 54 1.71 5.32 -9.52
N ASP A 55 1.76 5.75 -10.77
CA ASP A 55 2.19 7.09 -11.10
C ASP A 55 1.07 8.12 -10.82
N SER A 56 1.35 9.40 -11.08
CA SER A 56 0.38 10.48 -10.88
C SER A 56 -0.83 10.42 -11.81
N ALA A 57 -0.78 9.65 -12.90
CA ALA A 57 -1.91 9.41 -13.80
C ALA A 57 -2.74 8.19 -13.34
N GLY A 58 -2.32 7.50 -12.28
CA GLY A 58 -2.96 6.30 -11.75
C GLY A 58 -2.55 5.01 -12.49
N ALA A 59 -1.58 5.06 -13.40
CA ALA A 59 -1.09 3.88 -14.09
C ALA A 59 -0.14 3.08 -13.18
N ASP A 60 -0.24 1.76 -13.21
CA ASP A 60 0.64 0.89 -12.42
C ASP A 60 2.10 1.01 -12.91
N VAL A 61 3.02 1.21 -11.98
CA VAL A 61 4.46 1.29 -12.23
C VAL A 61 5.08 -0.06 -11.89
N GLY A 62 5.43 -0.82 -12.93
CA GLY A 62 5.97 -2.16 -12.77
C GLY A 62 4.92 -3.17 -12.28
N SER A 63 5.38 -4.28 -11.71
CA SER A 63 4.49 -5.32 -11.19
C SER A 63 4.29 -5.18 -9.68
N PRO A 64 3.05 -5.35 -9.17
CA PRO A 64 2.81 -5.48 -7.74
C PRO A 64 3.57 -6.66 -7.15
N VAL A 65 4.06 -6.49 -5.93
CA VAL A 65 4.79 -7.51 -5.18
C VAL A 65 3.92 -8.06 -4.05
N THR A 66 4.11 -9.34 -3.70
CA THR A 66 3.49 -9.93 -2.51
C THR A 66 4.43 -9.69 -1.33
N CYS A 67 3.96 -8.96 -0.32
CA CYS A 67 4.75 -8.59 0.86
C CYS A 67 4.55 -9.58 2.03
N GLY A 68 3.51 -10.41 1.98
CA GLY A 68 3.22 -11.39 3.02
C GLY A 68 1.80 -11.96 2.90
N THR A 69 1.34 -12.59 3.97
CA THR A 69 -0.02 -13.15 4.08
C THR A 69 -0.67 -12.71 5.37
N VAL A 70 -1.99 -12.56 5.35
CA VAL A 70 -2.81 -12.30 6.53
C VAL A 70 -3.86 -13.39 6.70
N VAL A 71 -4.12 -13.77 7.94
CA VAL A 71 -5.19 -14.69 8.30
C VAL A 71 -6.41 -13.89 8.75
N VAL A 72 -7.56 -14.20 8.17
CA VAL A 72 -8.88 -13.71 8.59
C VAL A 72 -9.59 -14.88 9.27
N GLU A 73 -10.11 -14.65 10.47
CA GLU A 73 -10.82 -15.64 11.31
C GLU A 73 -12.30 -15.29 11.45
#